data_AF-A0A8T1YBC1-F1
#
_entry.id   AF-A0A8T1YBC1-F1
#
_cell.length_a   1.000
_cell.length_b   1.000
_cell.length_c   1.000
_cell.angle_alpha   90.00
_cell.angle_beta   90.00
_cell.angle_gamma   90.00
#
_symmetry.space_group_name_H-M   'P 1'
#
loop_
_entity.id
_entity.type
_entity.pdbx_description
1 polymer ?
#
loop_
_entity_poly.entity_id
_entity_poly.type
_entity_poly.pdbx_seq_one_letter_code
_entity_poly.pdbx_strand_id
1 'polypeptide(L)'
;MSRNNIRPEHCPWCFSRRDEIHQRVNHQAQENAEESENVAGGALVEVEKAVREVLDVLGLLTTLIYADFLKEMKQKALARAKLGEEEVLQKIETRRVARMNNNFELSDGIRGSLALQGISLMDVPGRNTLWRLCLPSGDTSLIFTQATPH
;
A
#
# COMPACT_ATOMS: atom_id res chain seq x y z
N MET A 1 66.16 48.51 27.31
CA MET A 1 66.14 47.14 27.86
C MET A 1 64.94 46.40 27.27
N SER A 2 65.22 45.37 26.46
CA SER A 2 64.26 44.64 25.63
C SER A 2 63.13 44.00 26.45
N ARG A 3 61.88 44.23 26.04
CA ARG A 3 60.75 43.41 26.47
C ARG A 3 60.79 42.13 25.64
N ASN A 4 61.23 41.04 26.27
CA ASN A 4 61.22 39.71 25.65
C ASN A 4 59.78 39.30 25.32
N ASN A 5 59.51 39.10 24.04
CA ASN A 5 58.27 38.56 23.49
C ASN A 5 58.27 37.05 23.71
N ILE A 6 57.74 36.59 24.84
CA ILE A 6 57.59 35.16 25.13
C ILE A 6 56.34 34.69 24.37
N ARG A 7 56.54 33.98 23.26
CA ARG A 7 55.45 33.25 22.61
C ARG A 7 54.98 32.14 23.57
N PRO A 8 53.67 31.99 23.84
CA PRO A 8 53.16 30.98 24.75
C PRO A 8 53.03 29.64 24.00
N GLU A 9 54.15 29.14 23.49
CA GLU A 9 54.19 27.79 22.94
C GLU A 9 54.37 26.84 24.13
N HIS A 10 53.30 26.15 24.53
CA HIS A 10 53.29 25.05 25.52
C HIS A 10 53.16 25.44 27.00
N CYS A 11 51.97 25.93 27.38
CA CYS A 11 51.49 25.82 28.75
C CYS A 11 50.77 24.45 28.90
N PRO A 12 51.27 23.49 29.70
CA PRO A 12 50.68 22.14 29.81
C PRO A 12 49.21 22.16 30.25
N TRP A 13 48.85 23.12 31.10
CA TRP A 13 47.48 23.34 31.58
C TRP A 13 46.50 23.75 30.47
N CYS A 14 46.98 24.43 29.42
CA CYS A 14 46.15 24.80 28.26
C CYS A 14 45.89 23.61 27.33
N PHE A 15 46.79 22.62 27.28
CA PHE A 15 46.59 21.37 26.55
C PHE A 15 45.58 20.46 27.26
N SER A 16 45.74 20.21 28.57
CA SER A 16 44.76 19.41 29.33
C SER A 16 43.34 19.99 29.25
N ARG A 17 43.19 21.31 29.39
CA ARG A 17 41.87 21.95 29.29
C ARG A 17 41.29 21.87 27.87
N ARG A 18 42.14 21.90 26.83
CA ARG A 18 41.70 21.70 25.44
C ARG A 18 41.25 20.26 25.20
N ASP A 19 41.99 19.28 25.71
CA ASP A 19 41.64 17.86 25.59
C ASP A 19 40.34 17.53 26.34
N GLU A 20 40.13 18.10 27.54
CA GLU A 20 38.86 18.00 28.27
C GLU A 20 37.68 18.59 27.48
N ILE A 21 37.89 19.74 26.81
CA ILE A 21 36.86 20.35 25.96
C ILE A 21 36.58 19.44 24.76
N HIS A 22 37.60 18.89 24.10
CA HIS A 22 37.41 17.96 22.99
C HIS A 22 36.68 16.68 23.42
N GLN A 23 37.01 16.13 24.59
CA GLN A 23 36.31 14.96 25.13
C GLN A 23 34.84 15.27 25.42
N ARG A 24 34.53 16.43 26.01
CA ARG A 24 33.15 16.86 26.29
C ARG A 24 32.36 17.13 25.01
N VAL A 25 32.97 17.78 24.01
CA VAL A 25 32.33 18.04 22.72
C VAL A 25 32.04 16.73 21.99
N ASN A 26 32.97 15.78 22.00
CA ASN A 26 32.76 14.47 21.38
C ASN A 26 31.66 13.67 22.11
N HIS A 27 31.65 13.68 23.44
CA HIS A 27 30.61 13.00 24.22
C HIS A 27 29.22 13.61 23.94
N GLN A 28 29.11 14.93 23.96
CA GLN A 28 27.85 15.63 23.63
C GLN A 28 27.38 15.36 22.20
N ALA A 29 28.31 15.27 21.24
CA ALA A 29 27.98 14.96 19.85
C ALA A 29 27.43 13.54 19.68
N GLN A 30 27.92 12.57 20.47
CA GLN A 30 27.40 11.20 20.49
C GLN A 30 25.99 11.14 21.09
N GLU A 31 25.77 11.79 22.24
CA GLU A 31 24.44 11.84 22.89
C GLU A 31 23.38 12.49 21.99
N ASN A 32 23.72 13.63 21.36
CA ASN A 32 22.79 14.33 20.48
C ASN A 32 22.46 13.51 19.21
N ALA A 33 23.41 12.72 18.70
CA ALA A 33 23.18 11.85 17.54
C ALA A 33 22.21 10.71 17.89
N GLU A 34 22.44 10.03 19.02
CA GLU A 34 21.56 8.97 19.53
C GLU A 34 20.16 9.49 19.86
N GLU A 35 20.05 10.70 20.42
CA GLU A 35 18.76 11.35 20.68
C GLU A 35 18.02 11.70 19.38
N SER A 36 18.73 12.23 18.36
CA SER A 36 18.13 12.55 17.07
C SER A 36 17.61 11.33 16.32
N GLU A 37 18.29 10.18 16.44
CA GLU A 37 17.88 8.92 15.82
C GLU A 37 16.67 8.29 16.55
N ASN A 38 16.64 8.36 17.89
CA ASN A 38 15.50 7.92 18.69
C ASN A 38 14.23 8.76 18.43
N VAL A 39 14.36 10.07 18.27
CA VAL A 39 13.22 10.95 17.96
C VAL A 39 12.65 10.65 16.57
N ALA A 40 13.50 10.42 15.58
CA ALA A 40 13.06 10.04 14.22
C ALA A 40 12.41 8.65 14.19
N GLY A 41 12.96 7.67 14.92
CA GLY A 41 12.39 6.34 15.06
C GLY A 41 11.05 6.34 15.80
N GLY A 42 10.94 7.13 16.88
CA GLY A 42 9.71 7.26 17.66
C GLY A 42 8.54 7.83 16.87
N ALA A 43 8.79 8.87 16.05
CA ALA A 43 7.75 9.47 15.21
C ALA A 43 7.15 8.48 14.19
N LEU A 44 7.97 7.61 13.59
CA LEU A 44 7.48 6.61 12.64
C LEU A 44 6.59 5.57 13.31
N VAL A 45 6.96 5.13 14.52
CA VAL A 45 6.18 4.16 15.30
C VAL A 45 4.82 4.75 15.71
N GLU A 46 4.76 6.03 16.07
CA GLU A 46 3.49 6.68 16.39
C GLU A 46 2.57 6.78 15.16
N VAL A 47 3.12 7.12 13.99
CA VAL A 47 2.35 7.16 12.73
C VAL A 47 1.84 5.76 12.38
N GLU A 48 2.68 4.73 12.48
CA GLU A 48 2.24 3.35 12.24
C GLU A 48 1.09 2.95 13.17
N LYS A 49 1.19 3.27 14.46
CA LYS A 49 0.16 2.99 15.46
C LYS A 49 -1.16 3.69 15.12
N ALA A 50 -1.12 4.99 14.81
CA ALA A 50 -2.30 5.76 14.44
C ALA A 50 -2.98 5.21 13.18
N VAL A 51 -2.19 4.83 12.16
CA VAL A 51 -2.72 4.20 10.94
C VAL A 51 -3.39 2.87 11.25
N ARG A 52 -2.78 2.03 12.11
CA ARG A 52 -3.38 0.76 12.54
C ARG A 52 -4.69 0.96 13.29
N GLU A 53 -4.75 1.89 14.23
CA GLU A 53 -5.99 2.20 14.98
C GLU A 53 -7.13 2.63 14.05
N VAL A 54 -6.85 3.51 13.08
CA VAL A 54 -7.84 3.94 12.10
C VAL A 54 -8.31 2.77 11.23
N LEU A 55 -7.38 1.93 10.75
CA LEU A 55 -7.73 0.75 9.95
C LEU A 55 -8.52 -0.28 10.74
N ASP A 56 -8.27 -0.42 12.06
CA ASP A 56 -9.00 -1.32 12.95
C ASP A 56 -10.45 -0.85 13.15
N VAL A 57 -10.64 0.43 13.44
CA VAL A 57 -11.99 1.04 13.55
C VAL A 57 -12.79 0.87 12.25
N LEU A 58 -12.13 1.00 11.10
CA LEU A 58 -12.77 0.78 9.80
C LEU A 58 -12.96 -0.70 9.46
N GLY A 59 -12.44 -1.64 10.26
CA GLY A 59 -12.48 -3.08 10.02
C GLY A 59 -11.64 -3.52 8.81
N LEU A 60 -10.69 -2.69 8.37
CA LEU A 60 -9.78 -2.94 7.25
C LEU A 60 -8.47 -3.59 7.71
N LEU A 61 -8.25 -3.69 9.01
CA LEU A 61 -7.08 -4.31 9.59
C LEU A 61 -7.21 -5.85 9.49
N THR A 62 -6.89 -6.38 8.32
CA THR A 62 -6.90 -7.82 8.08
C THR A 62 -5.62 -8.47 8.62
N THR A 63 -5.75 -9.52 9.44
CA THR A 63 -4.63 -10.35 9.90
C THR A 63 -4.07 -11.27 8.80
N LEU A 64 -4.77 -11.35 7.67
CA LEU A 64 -4.41 -12.19 6.54
C LEU A 64 -3.29 -11.55 5.73
N ILE A 65 -2.39 -12.40 5.22
CA ILE A 65 -1.45 -12.01 4.18
C ILE A 65 -2.27 -11.53 2.97
N TYR A 66 -1.87 -10.41 2.37
CA TYR A 66 -2.59 -9.79 1.24
C TYR A 66 -3.01 -10.79 0.14
N ALA A 67 -2.17 -11.78 -0.15
CA ALA A 67 -2.45 -12.83 -1.12
C ALA A 67 -3.65 -13.71 -0.73
N ASP A 68 -3.77 -14.10 0.54
CA ASP A 68 -4.85 -14.95 1.03
C ASP A 68 -6.18 -14.18 1.04
N PHE A 69 -6.13 -12.91 1.45
CA PHE A 69 -7.30 -12.02 1.39
C PHE A 69 -7.83 -11.87 -0.04
N LEU A 70 -6.95 -11.65 -1.02
CA LEU A 70 -7.35 -11.57 -2.43
C LEU A 70 -7.97 -12.87 -2.93
N LYS A 71 -7.41 -14.03 -2.54
CA LYS A 71 -7.94 -15.35 -2.89
C LYS A 71 -9.33 -15.55 -2.32
N GLU A 72 -9.56 -15.19 -1.06
CA GLU A 72 -10.85 -15.31 -0.40
C GLU A 72 -11.90 -14.39 -1.05
N MET A 73 -11.55 -13.14 -1.37
CA MET A 73 -12.44 -12.23 -2.10
C MET A 73 -12.84 -12.81 -3.46
N LYS A 74 -11.89 -13.40 -4.17
CA LYS A 74 -12.12 -14.05 -5.47
C LYS A 74 -13.11 -15.21 -5.33
N GLN A 75 -12.92 -16.07 -4.33
CA GLN A 75 -13.85 -17.18 -4.04
C GLN A 75 -15.24 -16.70 -3.64
N LYS A 76 -15.34 -15.67 -2.78
CA LYS A 76 -16.62 -15.08 -2.37
C LYS A 76 -17.39 -14.48 -3.55
N ALA A 77 -16.69 -13.84 -4.48
CA ALA A 77 -17.32 -13.31 -5.69
C ALA A 77 -17.80 -14.41 -6.64
N LEU A 78 -16.99 -15.46 -6.82
CA LEU A 78 -17.40 -16.65 -7.59
C LEU A 78 -18.63 -17.33 -6.97
N ALA A 79 -18.69 -17.43 -5.64
CA ALA A 79 -19.85 -17.94 -4.93
C ALA A 79 -21.11 -17.08 -5.15
N ARG A 80 -20.97 -15.74 -5.15
CA ARG A 80 -22.08 -14.81 -5.48
C ARG A 80 -22.54 -14.97 -6.92
N ALA A 81 -21.60 -15.14 -7.85
CA ALA A 81 -21.86 -15.38 -9.26
C ALA A 81 -22.46 -16.77 -9.55
N LYS A 82 -22.40 -17.70 -8.57
CA LYS A 82 -22.71 -19.12 -8.74
C LYS A 82 -21.93 -19.76 -9.89
N LEU A 83 -20.68 -19.33 -10.09
CA LEU A 83 -19.77 -19.84 -11.12
C LEU A 83 -18.52 -20.44 -10.52
N GLY A 84 -18.00 -21.50 -11.15
CA GLY A 84 -16.64 -21.99 -10.92
C GLY A 84 -15.58 -21.14 -11.62
N GLU A 85 -14.33 -21.19 -11.16
CA GLU A 85 -13.21 -20.52 -11.86
C GLU A 85 -13.02 -21.09 -13.27
N GLU A 86 -13.14 -22.40 -13.42
CA GLU A 86 -13.09 -23.11 -14.70
C GLU A 86 -14.18 -22.66 -15.67
N GLU A 87 -15.40 -22.40 -15.18
CA GLU A 87 -16.51 -21.95 -16.03
C GLU A 87 -16.28 -20.53 -16.56
N VAL A 88 -15.69 -19.66 -15.73
CA VAL A 88 -15.27 -18.30 -16.15
C VAL A 88 -14.21 -18.41 -17.24
N LEU A 89 -13.20 -19.27 -17.05
CA LEU A 89 -12.15 -19.50 -18.05
C LEU A 89 -12.73 -20.05 -19.37
N GLN A 90 -13.67 -20.99 -19.30
CA GLN A 90 -14.34 -21.54 -20.48
C GLN A 90 -15.15 -20.47 -21.23
N LYS A 91 -15.86 -19.59 -20.53
CA LYS A 91 -16.57 -18.45 -21.14
C LYS A 91 -15.60 -17.47 -21.79
N ILE A 92 -14.46 -17.18 -21.17
CA ILE A 92 -13.40 -16.32 -21.75
C ILE A 92 -12.87 -16.94 -23.04
N GLU A 93 -12.61 -18.24 -23.05
CA GLU A 93 -12.12 -18.94 -24.24
C GLU A 93 -13.17 -18.97 -25.35
N THR A 94 -14.43 -19.24 -25.01
CA THR A 94 -15.56 -19.20 -25.95
C THR A 94 -15.68 -17.82 -26.59
N ARG A 95 -15.52 -16.76 -25.81
CA ARG A 95 -15.49 -15.38 -26.31
C ARG A 95 -14.30 -15.14 -27.24
N ARG A 96 -13.11 -15.65 -26.91
CA ARG A 96 -11.92 -15.54 -27.76
C ARG A 96 -12.17 -16.16 -29.14
N VAL A 97 -12.74 -17.36 -29.17
CA VAL A 97 -13.15 -18.04 -30.41
C VAL A 97 -14.23 -17.26 -31.15
N ALA A 98 -15.23 -16.71 -30.45
CA ALA A 98 -16.27 -15.88 -31.05
C ALA A 98 -15.69 -14.65 -31.76
N ARG A 99 -14.71 -13.97 -31.16
CA ARG A 99 -14.02 -12.83 -31.80
C ARG A 99 -13.19 -13.26 -33.01
N MET A 100 -12.52 -14.42 -32.96
CA MET A 100 -11.80 -14.95 -34.12
C MET A 100 -12.75 -15.27 -35.29
N ASN A 101 -13.97 -15.72 -34.97
CA ASN A 101 -14.99 -16.05 -35.95
C ASN A 101 -15.87 -14.84 -36.33
N ASN A 102 -15.50 -13.62 -35.92
CA ASN A 102 -16.28 -12.38 -36.13
C ASN A 102 -17.72 -12.42 -35.60
N ASN A 103 -18.02 -13.32 -34.66
CA ASN A 103 -19.33 -13.40 -34.01
C ASN A 103 -19.36 -12.47 -32.79
N PHE A 104 -19.57 -11.18 -33.06
CA PHE A 104 -19.59 -10.15 -32.02
C PHE A 104 -20.81 -10.24 -31.11
N GLU A 105 -21.97 -10.69 -31.60
CA GLU A 105 -23.17 -10.88 -30.78
C GLU A 105 -22.94 -11.90 -29.67
N LEU A 106 -22.35 -13.06 -30.01
CA LEU A 106 -22.01 -14.09 -29.02
C LEU A 106 -20.96 -13.58 -28.02
N SER A 107 -19.94 -12.88 -28.49
CA SER A 107 -18.90 -12.28 -27.64
C SER A 107 -19.49 -11.28 -26.65
N ASP A 108 -20.40 -10.41 -27.10
CA ASP A 108 -21.02 -9.38 -26.28
C ASP A 108 -22.07 -9.95 -25.33
N GLY A 109 -22.80 -11.00 -25.75
CA GLY A 109 -23.67 -11.77 -24.86
C GLY A 109 -22.90 -12.43 -23.71
N ILE A 110 -21.73 -13.01 -23.99
CA ILE A 110 -20.85 -13.56 -22.94
C ILE A 110 -20.40 -12.44 -21.99
N ARG A 111 -19.94 -11.29 -22.52
CA ARG A 111 -19.52 -10.14 -21.71
C ARG A 111 -20.65 -9.64 -20.80
N GLY A 112 -21.86 -9.50 -21.33
CA GLY A 112 -23.03 -9.07 -20.57
C GLY A 112 -23.39 -10.07 -19.46
N SER A 113 -23.39 -11.37 -19.78
CA SER A 113 -23.72 -12.42 -18.81
C SER A 113 -22.77 -12.45 -17.61
N LEU A 114 -21.47 -12.26 -17.86
CA LEU A 114 -20.46 -12.20 -16.80
C LEU A 114 -20.58 -10.90 -15.98
N ALA A 115 -20.85 -9.77 -16.63
CA ALA A 115 -21.02 -8.49 -15.93
C ALA A 115 -22.22 -8.49 -14.97
N LEU A 116 -23.34 -9.10 -15.38
CA LEU A 116 -24.51 -9.30 -14.52
C LEU A 116 -24.19 -10.12 -13.26
N GLN A 117 -23.21 -11.02 -13.37
CA GLN A 117 -22.75 -11.86 -12.26
C GLN A 117 -21.63 -11.21 -11.44
N GLY A 118 -21.27 -9.96 -11.73
CA GLY A 118 -20.21 -9.23 -11.04
C GLY A 118 -18.80 -9.61 -11.51
N ILE A 119 -18.65 -10.09 -12.74
CA ILE A 119 -17.35 -10.42 -13.34
C ILE A 119 -17.15 -9.58 -14.61
N SER A 120 -16.14 -8.71 -14.59
CA SER A 120 -15.77 -7.88 -15.75
C SER A 120 -14.55 -8.44 -16.45
N LEU A 121 -14.58 -8.48 -17.79
CA LEU A 121 -13.45 -8.88 -18.63
C LEU A 121 -12.67 -7.65 -19.12
N MET A 122 -11.34 -7.75 -19.14
CA MET A 122 -10.42 -6.74 -19.63
C MET A 122 -9.45 -7.38 -20.62
N ASP A 123 -9.50 -6.93 -21.87
CA ASP A 123 -8.55 -7.38 -22.88
C ASP A 123 -7.29 -6.54 -22.81
N VAL A 124 -6.17 -7.17 -22.48
CA VAL A 124 -4.87 -6.50 -22.46
C VAL A 124 -4.13 -6.86 -23.75
N PRO A 125 -3.75 -5.89 -24.60
CA PRO A 125 -3.03 -6.19 -25.83
C PRO A 125 -1.70 -6.87 -25.52
N GLY A 126 -1.42 -7.98 -26.23
CA GLY A 126 -0.22 -8.80 -26.03
C GLY A 126 -0.25 -9.72 -24.81
N ARG A 127 -1.37 -9.80 -24.07
CA ARG A 127 -1.60 -10.76 -22.99
C ARG A 127 -2.95 -11.44 -23.13
N ASN A 128 -3.23 -12.39 -22.24
CA ASN A 128 -4.52 -13.07 -22.14
C ASN A 128 -5.60 -12.10 -21.61
N THR A 129 -6.87 -12.38 -21.90
CA THR A 129 -8.00 -11.67 -21.30
C THR A 129 -7.98 -11.87 -19.78
N LEU A 130 -7.85 -10.76 -19.06
CA LEU A 130 -7.94 -10.75 -17.60
C LEU A 130 -9.38 -10.55 -17.18
N TRP A 131 -9.71 -11.00 -15.97
CA TRP A 131 -11.01 -10.73 -15.37
C TRP A 131 -10.85 -10.11 -13.99
N ARG A 132 -11.81 -9.26 -13.62
CA ARG A 132 -11.86 -8.54 -12.35
C ARG A 132 -13.25 -8.67 -11.76
N LEU A 133 -13.31 -8.70 -10.43
CA LEU A 133 -14.57 -8.54 -9.70
C LEU A 133 -15.16 -7.15 -10.00
N CYS A 134 -16.46 -7.09 -10.29
CA CYS A 134 -17.22 -5.86 -10.37
C CYS A 134 -18.52 -6.00 -9.58
N LEU A 135 -19.17 -4.88 -9.31
CA LEU A 135 -20.52 -4.91 -8.76
C LEU A 135 -21.46 -5.49 -9.83
N PRO A 136 -22.40 -6.39 -9.46
CA PRO A 136 -23.38 -6.90 -10.39
C PRO A 136 -24.26 -5.74 -10.87
N SER A 137 -24.35 -5.55 -12.18
CA SER A 137 -25.03 -4.41 -12.80
C SER A 137 -26.57 -4.41 -12.64
N GLY A 138 -27.13 -5.36 -11.87
CA GLY A 138 -28.58 -5.52 -11.67
C GLY A 138 -29.14 -4.80 -10.44
N ASP A 139 -28.30 -4.42 -9.47
CA ASP A 139 -28.76 -3.99 -8.13
C ASP A 139 -28.50 -2.50 -7.84
N THR A 140 -28.21 -1.69 -8.86
CA THR A 140 -27.90 -0.25 -8.69
C THR A 140 -29.13 0.61 -8.37
N SER A 141 -30.36 0.07 -8.40
CA SER A 141 -31.58 0.84 -8.16
C SER A 141 -31.91 1.11 -6.69
N LEU A 142 -31.18 0.57 -5.71
CA LEU A 142 -31.57 0.66 -4.30
C LEU A 142 -30.66 1.48 -3.37
N ILE A 143 -29.56 2.07 -3.86
CA ILE A 143 -28.55 2.69 -2.95
C ILE A 143 -28.63 4.23 -2.89
N PHE A 144 -29.48 4.90 -3.69
CA PHE A 144 -29.53 6.37 -3.70
C PHE A 144 -30.93 6.98 -3.76
N THR A 145 -31.90 6.42 -3.03
CA THR A 145 -33.19 7.09 -2.84
C THR A 145 -33.61 7.02 -1.38
N GLN A 146 -32.93 7.81 -0.54
CA GLN A 146 -33.53 8.48 0.61
C GLN A 146 -32.52 9.45 1.24
N ALA A 147 -32.52 10.69 0.76
CA ALA A 147 -32.02 11.85 1.48
C ALA A 147 -32.69 13.11 0.92
N THR A 148 -33.99 13.27 1.19
CA THR A 148 -34.67 14.56 1.11
C THR A 148 -35.00 14.98 2.54
N PRO A 149 -34.39 16.04 3.10
CA PRO A 149 -34.83 16.61 4.36
C PRO A 149 -36.04 17.52 4.13
N HIS A 150 -37.01 17.46 5.04
CA HIS A 150 -38.11 18.41 5.18
C HIS A 150 -37.83 19.33 6.37
#